data_AF-A0A412RR12-F1
#
_entry.id   AF-A0A412RR12-F1
#
_cell.length_a   1.000
_cell.length_b   1.000
_cell.length_c   1.000
_cell.angle_alpha   90.00
_cell.angle_beta   90.00
_cell.angle_gamma   90.00
#
_symmetry.space_group_name_H-M   'P 1'
#
loop_
_entity.id
_entity.type
_entity.pdbx_description
1 polymer ?
#
loop_
_entity_poly.entity_id
_entity_poly.type
_entity_poly.pdbx_seq_one_letter_code
_entity_poly.pdbx_strand_id
1 'polypeptide(L)' 'MNDIKEIQAQKNREAVKKCMKNKDRINIILPLGTIDRINSYGLKTSAFARELILAELDKMDRMKK' A
#
# COMPACT_ATOMS: atom_id res chain seq x y z
N MET A 1 31.70 -11.92 -6.15
CA MET A 1 30.86 -11.40 -5.04
C MET A 1 29.84 -10.35 -5.49
N ASN A 2 30.05 -9.68 -6.64
CA ASN A 2 29.10 -8.71 -7.23
C ASN A 2 27.88 -9.38 -7.91
N ASP A 3 28.07 -10.53 -8.56
CA ASP A 3 27.01 -11.22 -9.32
C ASP A 3 25.84 -11.71 -8.45
N ILE A 4 26.11 -12.12 -7.21
CA ILE A 4 25.07 -12.63 -6.28
C ILE A 4 24.08 -11.52 -5.90
N LYS A 5 24.59 -10.30 -5.65
CA LYS A 5 23.76 -9.12 -5.33
C LYS A 5 22.89 -8.72 -6.52
N GLU A 6 23.42 -8.80 -7.73
CA GLU A 6 22.72 -8.42 -8.95
C GLU A 6 21.61 -9.42 -9.31
N ILE A 7 21.86 -10.72 -9.12
CA ILE A 7 20.86 -11.79 -9.26
C ILE A 7 19.72 -11.62 -8.23
N GLN A 8 20.03 -11.27 -6.99
CA GLN A 8 19.03 -11.01 -5.95
C GLN A 8 18.21 -9.75 -6.25
N ALA A 9 18.85 -8.67 -6.71
CA ALA A 9 18.16 -7.46 -7.14
C ALA A 9 17.18 -7.73 -8.29
N GLN A 10 17.58 -8.56 -9.26
CA GLN A 10 16.72 -8.95 -10.38
C GLN A 10 15.50 -9.77 -9.93
N LYS A 11 15.70 -10.78 -9.07
CA LYS A 11 14.60 -11.57 -8.49
C LYS A 11 13.63 -10.70 -7.70
N ASN A 12 14.12 -9.71 -6.96
CA ASN A 12 13.28 -8.77 -6.22
C ASN A 12 12.47 -7.88 -7.17
N ARG A 13 13.07 -7.37 -8.26
CA ARG A 13 12.35 -6.60 -9.29
C ARG A 13 11.22 -7.41 -9.92
N GLU A 14 11.47 -8.67 -10.25
CA GLU A 14 10.47 -9.56 -10.84
C GLU A 14 9.35 -9.91 -9.84
N ALA A 15 9.69 -10.18 -8.58
CA ALA A 15 8.72 -10.42 -7.52
C ALA A 15 7.82 -9.20 -7.26
N VAL A 16 8.40 -8.00 -7.25
CA VAL A 16 7.66 -6.73 -7.14
C VAL A 16 6.74 -6.55 -8.35
N LYS A 17 7.25 -6.75 -9.57
CA LYS A 17 6.45 -6.64 -10.81
C LYS A 17 5.27 -7.62 -10.82
N LYS A 18 5.48 -8.86 -10.37
CA LYS A 18 4.42 -9.87 -10.22
C LYS A 18 3.41 -9.47 -9.15
N CYS A 19 3.86 -8.94 -8.01
CA CYS A 19 2.98 -8.48 -6.94
C CYS A 19 2.18 -7.21 -7.29
N MET A 20 2.67 -6.39 -8.21
CA MET A 20 2.04 -5.13 -8.64
C MET A 20 1.14 -5.30 -9.87
N LYS A 21 1.20 -6.42 -10.60
CA LYS A 21 0.43 -6.64 -11.84
C LYS A 21 -1.08 -6.41 -11.69
N ASN A 22 -1.64 -6.68 -10.51
CA ASN A 22 -3.06 -6.54 -10.20
C ASN A 22 -3.30 -5.54 -9.05
N LYS A 23 -2.39 -4.57 -8.83
CA LYS A 23 -2.51 -3.59 -7.75
C LYS A 23 -2.29 -2.19 -8.27
N ASP A 24 -3.23 -1.32 -7.99
CA ASP A 24 -3.06 0.12 -8.20
C ASP A 24 -2.25 0.74 -7.07
N ARG A 25 -1.31 1.62 -7.44
CA ARG A 25 -0.53 2.41 -6.49
C ARG A 25 -1.13 3.80 -6.38
N ILE A 26 -1.59 4.16 -5.18
CA ILE A 26 -2.10 5.49 -4.88
C ILE A 26 -1.03 6.23 -4.06
N ASN A 27 -0.66 7.44 -4.48
CA ASN A 27 0.24 8.31 -3.72
C ASN A 27 -0.59 9.41 -3.05
N ILE A 28 -0.48 9.54 -1.73
CA ILE A 28 -1.33 10.44 -0.92
C ILE A 28 -0.44 11.29 -0.03
N ILE A 29 -0.73 12.59 0.04
CA ILE A 29 -0.09 13.54 0.95
C ILE A 29 -1.08 13.84 2.08
N LEU A 30 -0.63 13.66 3.32
CA LEU A 30 -1.42 13.90 4.52
C LEU A 30 -0.72 14.93 5.42
N PRO A 31 -1.45 15.64 6.29
CA PRO A 31 -0.84 16.55 7.26
C PRO A 31 0.22 15.87 8.13
N LEU A 32 1.21 16.65 8.58
CA LEU A 32 2.25 16.18 9.49
C LEU A 32 1.62 15.64 10.79
N GLY A 33 2.16 14.53 11.32
CA GLY A 33 1.63 13.84 12.50
C GLY A 33 0.52 12.82 12.22
N THR A 34 0.03 12.72 10.98
CA THR A 34 -0.99 11.72 10.62
C THR A 34 -0.47 10.29 10.78
N ILE A 35 0.79 10.04 10.44
CA ILE A 35 1.43 8.72 10.60
C ILE A 35 1.53 8.36 12.08
N ASP A 36 1.99 9.29 12.93
CA ASP A 36 2.14 9.07 14.36
C ASP A 36 0.79 8.80 15.02
N ARG A 37 -0.25 9.54 14.61
CA ARG A 37 -1.61 9.32 15.07
C ARG A 37 -2.11 7.92 14.68
N ILE A 38 -1.88 7.47 13.46
CA ILE A 38 -2.27 6.10 13.05
C ILE A 38 -1.51 5.05 13.85
N ASN A 39 -0.20 5.24 14.04
CA ASN A 39 0.64 4.33 14.82
C ASN A 39 0.24 4.29 16.29
N SER A 40 -0.25 5.40 16.87
CA SER A 40 -0.72 5.45 18.26
C SER A 40 -1.93 4.54 18.51
N TYR A 41 -2.70 4.21 17.48
CA TYR A 41 -3.80 3.24 17.55
C TYR A 41 -3.32 1.79 17.33
N GLY A 42 -2.01 1.54 17.20
CA GLY A 42 -1.45 0.22 16.91
C GLY A 42 -1.67 -0.25 15.47
N LEU A 43 -2.13 0.65 14.58
CA LEU A 43 -2.45 0.33 13.20
C LEU A 43 -1.26 0.60 12.28
N LYS A 44 -1.10 -0.23 11.25
CA LYS A 44 -0.14 0.04 10.18
C LYS A 44 -0.76 1.00 9.18
N THR A 45 -0.06 2.09 8.85
CA THR A 45 -0.52 3.16 7.95
C THR A 45 -1.07 2.64 6.62
N SER A 46 -0.38 1.68 6.01
CA SER A 46 -0.76 1.09 4.73
C SER A 46 -1.97 0.15 4.81
N ALA A 47 -2.19 -0.51 5.94
CA ALA A 47 -3.38 -1.33 6.18
C ALA A 47 -4.59 -0.43 6.43
N PHE A 48 -4.42 0.56 7.31
CA PHE A 48 -5.46 1.54 7.63
C PHE A 48 -5.94 2.29 6.39
N ALA A 49 -5.03 2.82 5.56
CA ALA A 49 -5.41 3.52 4.34
C ALA A 49 -6.18 2.62 3.35
N ARG A 50 -5.78 1.34 3.23
CA ARG A 50 -6.44 0.38 2.34
C ARG A 50 -7.86 0.07 2.81
N GLU A 51 -8.02 -0.23 4.10
CA GLU A 51 -9.33 -0.52 4.69
C GLU A 51 -10.27 0.67 4.61
N LEU A 52 -9.75 1.88 4.88
CA LEU A 52 -10.53 3.11 4.78
C LEU A 52 -11.03 3.34 3.35
N ILE A 53 -10.18 3.19 2.34
CA ILE A 53 -10.55 3.37 0.94
C ILE A 53 -11.62 2.33 0.53
N LEU A 54 -11.42 1.06 0.87
CA LEU A 54 -12.39 0.01 0.53
C LEU A 54 -13.74 0.22 1.21
N ALA A 55 -13.74 0.54 2.51
CA ALA A 55 -14.96 0.80 3.26
C ALA A 55 -15.75 2.00 2.71
N GLU A 56 -15.05 3.02 2.22
CA GLU A 56 -15.69 4.19 1.63
C GLU A 56 -16.26 3.89 0.23
N LEU A 57 -15.54 3.12 -0.60
CA LEU A 57 -16.03 2.63 -1.88
C LEU A 57 -17.29 1.75 -1.70
N ASP A 58 -17.26 0.82 -0.73
CA ASP A 58 -18.41 -0.04 -0.42
C ASP A 58 -19.65 0.77 -0.03
N LYS A 59 -19.49 1.88 0.72
CA LYS A 59 -20.60 2.80 1.04
C LYS A 59 -21.12 3.49 -0.21
N MET A 60 -20.23 4.01 -1.05
CA MET A 60 -20.63 4.69 -2.30
C MET A 60 -21.39 3.75 -3.24
N ASP A 61 -20.95 2.49 -3.35
CA ASP A 61 -21.63 1.47 -4.17
C ASP A 61 -23.01 1.13 -3.62
N ARG A 62 -23.19 1.11 -2.29
CA ARG A 62 -24.51 0.93 -1.66
C ARG A 62 -25.43 2.13 -1.89
N MET A 63 -24.89 3.35 -1.95
CA MET A 63 -25.68 4.57 -2.16
C MET A 63 -26.06 4.81 -3.63
N LYS A 64 -25.32 4.23 -4.58
CA LYS A 64 -25.64 4.28 -6.01
C LYS A 64 -26.70 3.26 -6.44
N LYS A 65 -27.10 2.37 -5.53
CA LYS A 65 -28.07 1.30 -5.79
C LYS A 65 -29.45 1.70 -5.30
#